data_AF-A0A7K6ED55-F1
#
_entry.id   AF-A0A7K6ED55-F1
#
_cell.length_a   1.000
_cell.length_b   1.000
_cell.length_c   1.000
_cell.angle_alpha   90.00
_cell.angle_beta   90.00
_cell.angle_gamma   90.00
#
_symmetry.space_group_name_H-M   'P 1'
#
loop_
_entity.id
_entity.type
_entity.pdbx_description
1 polymer ?
#
loop_
_entity_poly.entity_id
_entity_poly.type
_entity_poly.pdbx_seq_one_letter_code
_entity_poly.pdbx_strand_id
1 'polypeptide(L)'
;MGLKPWQKALFPLRSVAAVVRLFEAELRQPEPDLVLLSLVLGFVEHFLAVNRVLPTNVPGVSFESRPGPDPQTRLYFPVAELSIVAALYARFTAQIRGAVDLSLYPRPDGCSSRDLVRKVSDVIWNSLSRSYFKDRAHIQSLFSFITGEEGSWGVAGGGTKLDSSGVAFAVVGACQVLGLPDVHLALSEDHAWVAFGAGGAQTAEVTWHGKGNEDRRGQPVQAGVAERSWLYLKGSYLRCTRHMEVAFMVCAINPSIDGHTDSLELLQLQQDCGGPLGVTSPTQGWVLGVPLLPGKPPQPSGAAHQAPPCPPLPSYNYCREDEEIYKEFFDVANDVIPNLLKEAAAEPPPGAEGASGGLPALQDPECFAHLLRFYDGICRWEEGSPTPVLHVGWATFLVQSLGRFDGQVR
;
A
#
# COMPACT_ATOMS: atom_id res chain seq x y z
N MET A 1 -0.46 -28.86 12.20
CA MET A 1 -0.31 -27.40 12.04
C MET A 1 1.07 -27.10 11.51
N GLY A 2 1.20 -26.14 10.60
CA GLY A 2 2.39 -25.95 9.77
C GLY A 2 2.08 -26.21 8.30
N LEU A 3 3.06 -25.98 7.42
CA LEU A 3 2.88 -26.11 5.98
C LEU A 3 2.29 -27.48 5.60
N LYS A 4 1.17 -27.45 4.87
CA LYS A 4 0.44 -28.59 4.32
C LYS A 4 1.29 -29.29 3.26
N PRO A 5 1.12 -30.61 3.03
CA PRO A 5 1.90 -31.34 2.03
C PRO A 5 1.82 -30.74 0.62
N TRP A 6 0.64 -30.27 0.21
CA TRP A 6 0.46 -29.66 -1.11
C TRP A 6 1.17 -28.30 -1.24
N GLN A 7 1.25 -27.51 -0.16
CA GLN A 7 2.01 -26.25 -0.15
C GLN A 7 3.49 -26.55 -0.37
N LYS A 8 4.02 -27.54 0.36
CA LYS A 8 5.42 -27.98 0.27
C LYS A 8 5.79 -28.50 -1.11
N ALA A 9 4.86 -29.18 -1.79
CA ALA A 9 5.08 -29.76 -3.12
C ALA A 9 5.29 -28.74 -4.24
N LEU A 10 4.93 -27.46 -4.02
CA LEU A 10 5.15 -26.38 -4.98
C LEU A 10 6.58 -25.83 -4.95
N PHE A 11 7.34 -26.14 -3.90
CA PHE A 11 8.73 -25.71 -3.75
C PHE A 11 9.69 -26.69 -4.46
N PRO A 12 10.87 -26.21 -4.89
CA PRO A 12 11.36 -24.83 -4.77
C PRO A 12 10.75 -23.88 -5.81
N LEU A 13 10.61 -22.60 -5.44
CA LEU A 13 10.11 -21.56 -6.34
C LEU A 13 11.28 -20.96 -7.10
N ARG A 14 11.37 -21.27 -8.40
CA ARG A 14 12.51 -20.90 -9.25
C ARG A 14 12.26 -19.68 -10.14
N SER A 15 11.05 -19.13 -10.12
CA SER A 15 10.68 -17.97 -10.95
C SER A 15 9.42 -17.27 -10.51
N VAL A 16 9.16 -16.09 -11.09
CA VAL A 16 7.91 -15.35 -10.97
C VAL A 16 6.70 -16.26 -11.21
N ALA A 17 6.66 -17.01 -12.31
CA ALA A 17 5.57 -17.94 -12.59
C ALA A 17 5.41 -19.05 -11.53
N ALA A 18 6.49 -19.47 -10.87
CA ALA A 18 6.40 -20.43 -9.76
C ALA A 18 5.78 -19.79 -8.51
N VAL A 19 6.13 -18.53 -8.22
CA VAL A 19 5.51 -17.75 -7.13
C VAL A 19 4.02 -17.52 -7.42
N VAL A 20 3.66 -17.10 -8.63
CA VAL A 20 2.25 -16.90 -9.04
C VAL A 20 1.45 -18.19 -8.87
N ARG A 21 1.99 -19.35 -9.26
CA ARG A 21 1.32 -20.66 -9.03
C ARG A 21 1.08 -20.98 -7.55
N LEU A 22 1.98 -20.55 -6.66
CA LEU A 22 1.76 -20.68 -5.21
C LEU A 22 0.60 -19.78 -4.75
N PHE A 23 0.58 -18.52 -5.19
CA PHE A 23 -0.50 -17.58 -4.89
C PHE A 23 -1.85 -18.10 -5.40
N GLU A 24 -1.93 -18.56 -6.65
CA GLU A 24 -3.15 -19.14 -7.21
C GLU A 24 -3.64 -20.36 -6.42
N ALA A 25 -2.72 -21.22 -5.97
CA ALA A 25 -3.07 -22.41 -5.20
C ALA A 25 -3.60 -22.06 -3.80
N GLU A 26 -3.01 -21.05 -3.13
CA GLU A 26 -3.49 -20.50 -1.86
C GLU A 26 -4.84 -19.80 -2.00
N LEU A 27 -5.03 -18.98 -3.04
CA LEU A 27 -6.26 -18.22 -3.25
C LEU A 27 -7.49 -19.12 -3.53
N ARG A 28 -7.27 -20.37 -3.98
CA ARG A 28 -8.34 -21.39 -4.08
C ARG A 28 -8.77 -21.93 -2.72
N GLN A 29 -8.01 -21.68 -1.66
CA GLN A 29 -8.36 -22.08 -0.31
C GLN A 29 -9.27 -21.02 0.34
N PRO A 30 -10.15 -21.42 1.28
CA PRO A 30 -10.93 -20.46 2.06
C PRO A 30 -10.06 -19.62 3.01
N GLU A 31 -8.95 -20.18 3.48
CA GLU A 31 -7.97 -19.55 4.36
C GLU A 31 -6.59 -19.66 3.69
N PRO A 32 -6.26 -18.76 2.74
CA PRO A 32 -4.91 -18.65 2.18
C PRO A 32 -3.91 -18.32 3.30
N ASP A 33 -2.77 -19.00 3.30
CA ASP A 33 -1.76 -18.84 4.36
C ASP A 33 -0.97 -17.52 4.18
N LEU A 34 -1.37 -16.49 4.95
CA LEU A 34 -0.79 -15.15 4.85
C LEU A 34 0.70 -15.14 5.22
N VAL A 35 1.08 -16.00 6.17
CA VAL A 35 2.46 -16.08 6.67
C VAL A 35 3.36 -16.67 5.60
N LEU A 36 2.95 -17.77 4.97
CA LEU A 36 3.68 -18.38 3.87
C LEU A 36 3.89 -17.39 2.71
N LEU A 37 2.82 -16.74 2.27
CA LEU A 37 2.86 -15.83 1.12
C LEU A 37 3.73 -14.60 1.40
N SER A 38 3.59 -13.98 2.57
CA SER A 38 4.40 -12.80 2.96
C SER A 38 5.89 -13.14 3.11
N LEU A 39 6.22 -14.32 3.65
CA LEU A 39 7.61 -14.78 3.75
C LEU A 39 8.23 -15.01 2.36
N VAL A 40 7.47 -15.58 1.42
CA VAL A 40 7.93 -15.79 0.04
C VAL A 40 8.14 -14.46 -0.67
N LEU A 41 7.19 -13.53 -0.59
CA LEU A 41 7.33 -12.20 -1.21
C LEU A 41 8.54 -11.46 -0.65
N GLY A 42 8.68 -11.39 0.67
CA GLY A 42 9.79 -10.69 1.29
C GLY A 42 11.15 -11.33 1.00
N PHE A 43 11.23 -12.66 0.89
CA PHE A 43 12.45 -13.35 0.46
C PHE A 43 12.84 -12.97 -0.98
N VAL A 44 11.87 -12.98 -1.91
CA VAL A 44 12.11 -12.65 -3.32
C VAL A 44 12.47 -11.16 -3.48
N GLU A 45 11.74 -10.27 -2.80
CA GLU A 45 11.99 -8.83 -2.78
C GLU A 45 13.38 -8.50 -2.20
N HIS A 46 13.81 -9.19 -1.15
CA HIS A 46 15.13 -8.97 -0.55
C HIS A 46 16.25 -9.13 -1.58
N PHE A 47 16.22 -10.18 -2.39
CA PHE A 47 17.29 -10.46 -3.35
C PHE A 47 17.12 -9.74 -4.69
N LEU A 48 15.94 -9.19 -4.98
CA LEU A 48 15.67 -8.46 -6.22
C LEU A 48 15.72 -6.94 -6.08
N ALA A 49 15.50 -6.40 -4.88
CA ALA A 49 15.56 -4.96 -4.59
C ALA A 49 16.59 -4.58 -3.51
N VAL A 50 16.58 -5.25 -2.36
CA VAL A 50 17.38 -4.84 -1.19
C VAL A 50 18.88 -5.14 -1.35
N ASN A 51 19.21 -6.39 -1.70
CA ASN A 51 20.58 -6.84 -1.87
C ASN A 51 20.67 -7.81 -3.05
N ARG A 52 21.01 -7.25 -4.21
CA ARG A 52 21.12 -7.97 -5.48
C ARG A 52 22.49 -8.63 -5.70
N VAL A 53 23.41 -8.49 -4.74
CA VAL A 53 24.73 -9.14 -4.82
C VAL A 53 24.55 -10.63 -4.56
N LEU A 54 24.94 -11.47 -5.53
CA LEU A 54 24.86 -12.91 -5.39
C LEU A 54 25.79 -13.39 -4.26
N PRO A 55 25.26 -13.93 -3.15
CA PRO A 55 26.09 -14.43 -2.07
C PRO A 55 26.91 -15.64 -2.54
N THR A 56 28.24 -15.53 -2.46
CA THR A 56 29.17 -16.63 -2.80
C THR A 56 29.50 -17.51 -1.60
N ASN A 57 29.19 -17.04 -0.40
CA ASN A 57 29.58 -17.65 0.87
C ASN A 57 28.39 -18.11 1.73
N VAL A 58 27.16 -18.06 1.21
CA VAL A 58 25.97 -18.48 1.97
C VAL A 58 25.42 -19.80 1.41
N PRO A 59 25.72 -20.94 2.06
CA PRO A 59 25.22 -22.23 1.61
C PRO A 59 23.70 -22.29 1.73
N GLY A 60 23.04 -22.87 0.72
CA GLY A 60 21.60 -23.07 0.68
C GLY A 60 20.81 -22.01 -0.09
N VAL A 61 21.40 -20.83 -0.39
CA VAL A 61 20.81 -19.88 -1.33
C VAL A 61 21.31 -20.19 -2.74
N SER A 62 20.39 -20.34 -3.68
CA SER A 62 20.72 -20.57 -5.09
C SER A 62 19.92 -19.62 -5.98
N PHE A 63 20.43 -19.39 -7.19
CA PHE A 63 19.81 -18.51 -8.17
C PHE A 63 19.62 -19.25 -9.49
N GLU A 64 18.44 -19.13 -10.08
CA GLU A 64 18.17 -19.64 -11.42
C GLU A 64 18.50 -18.57 -12.45
N SER A 65 19.41 -18.88 -13.38
CA SER A 65 19.77 -17.94 -14.45
C SER A 65 18.80 -18.05 -15.63
N ARG A 66 18.46 -16.90 -16.21
CA ARG A 66 17.61 -16.79 -17.40
C ARG A 66 18.22 -15.82 -18.40
N PRO A 67 17.96 -15.99 -19.71
CA PRO A 67 18.31 -14.98 -20.69
C PRO A 67 17.61 -13.66 -20.35
N GLY A 68 18.36 -12.56 -20.38
CA GLY A 68 17.80 -11.22 -20.28
C GLY A 68 17.21 -10.75 -21.62
N PRO A 69 16.69 -9.50 -21.66
CA PRO A 69 16.16 -8.91 -22.89
C PRO A 69 17.23 -8.82 -23.99
N ASP A 70 18.50 -8.62 -23.62
CA ASP A 70 19.63 -8.68 -24.53
C ASP A 70 20.34 -10.05 -24.47
N PRO A 71 20.85 -10.59 -25.60
CA PRO A 71 21.51 -11.90 -25.65
C PRO A 71 22.72 -12.06 -24.73
N GLN A 72 23.34 -10.94 -24.32
CA GLN A 72 24.51 -10.91 -23.45
C GLN A 72 24.15 -10.77 -21.97
N THR A 73 22.91 -10.40 -21.65
CA THR A 73 22.45 -10.17 -20.28
C THR A 73 21.88 -11.46 -19.71
N ARG A 74 22.22 -11.75 -18.44
CA ARG A 74 21.64 -12.84 -17.67
C ARG A 74 20.89 -12.24 -16.49
N LEU A 75 19.63 -12.65 -16.33
CA LEU A 75 18.82 -12.35 -15.15
C LEU A 75 18.95 -13.51 -14.17
N TYR A 76 18.93 -13.22 -12.88
CA TYR A 76 19.06 -14.21 -11.81
C TYR A 76 17.87 -14.10 -10.88
N PHE A 77 17.10 -15.18 -10.79
CA PHE A 77 15.96 -15.25 -9.87
C PHE A 77 16.38 -15.97 -8.58
N PRO A 78 16.11 -15.40 -7.38
CA PRO A 78 16.41 -16.06 -6.12
C PRO A 78 15.52 -17.29 -5.92
N VAL A 79 16.11 -18.48 -5.84
CA VAL A 79 15.35 -19.72 -5.65
C VAL A 79 14.88 -19.80 -4.21
N ALA A 80 13.57 -19.72 -3.98
CA ALA A 80 13.00 -19.93 -2.67
C ALA A 80 12.96 -21.43 -2.37
N GLU A 81 13.94 -21.91 -1.62
CA GLU A 81 14.04 -23.31 -1.19
C GLU A 81 13.06 -23.61 -0.04
N LEU A 82 12.47 -24.80 -0.05
CA LEU A 82 11.49 -25.20 0.99
C LEU A 82 12.11 -25.15 2.39
N SER A 83 13.37 -25.57 2.53
CA SER A 83 14.06 -25.60 3.82
C SER A 83 14.18 -24.20 4.44
N ILE A 84 14.49 -23.19 3.63
CA ILE A 84 14.62 -21.80 4.08
C ILE A 84 13.25 -21.27 4.48
N VAL A 85 12.26 -21.35 3.59
CA VAL A 85 10.92 -20.79 3.85
C VAL A 85 10.24 -21.51 5.01
N ALA A 86 10.36 -22.83 5.11
CA ALA A 86 9.81 -23.61 6.22
C ALA A 86 10.47 -23.26 7.56
N ALA A 87 11.78 -22.98 7.58
CA ALA A 87 12.47 -22.55 8.80
C ALA A 87 12.00 -21.16 9.28
N LEU A 88 11.86 -20.20 8.35
CA LEU A 88 11.32 -18.87 8.66
C LEU A 88 9.88 -18.95 9.16
N TYR A 89 9.05 -19.78 8.52
CA TYR A 89 7.67 -20.03 8.93
C TYR A 89 7.60 -20.67 10.33
N ALA A 90 8.44 -21.67 10.59
CA ALA A 90 8.52 -22.31 11.90
C ALA A 90 8.93 -21.32 12.99
N ARG A 91 9.88 -20.43 12.71
CA ARG A 91 10.32 -19.38 13.65
C ARG A 91 9.20 -18.41 14.00
N PHE A 92 8.51 -17.86 12.99
CA PHE A 92 7.35 -16.99 13.23
C PHE A 92 6.27 -17.69 14.04
N THR A 93 5.86 -18.89 13.62
CA THR A 93 4.80 -19.62 14.33
C THR A 93 5.17 -20.03 15.75
N ALA A 94 6.43 -20.39 16.01
CA ALA A 94 6.92 -20.71 17.35
C ALA A 94 6.92 -19.47 18.25
N GLN A 95 7.37 -18.31 17.74
CA GLN A 95 7.37 -17.04 18.47
C GLN A 95 5.95 -16.65 18.90
N ILE A 96 4.98 -16.68 17.98
CA ILE A 96 3.59 -16.31 18.28
C ILE A 96 2.95 -17.30 19.27
N ARG A 97 3.05 -18.61 19.00
CA ARG A 97 2.44 -19.63 19.87
C ARG A 97 3.08 -19.73 21.25
N GLY A 98 4.38 -19.45 21.35
CA GLY A 98 5.09 -19.43 22.63
C GLY A 98 4.74 -18.22 23.50
N ALA A 99 4.31 -17.11 22.89
CA ALA A 99 4.05 -15.85 23.59
C ALA A 99 2.57 -15.61 23.94
N VAL A 100 1.64 -16.35 23.31
CA VAL A 100 0.19 -16.20 23.49
C VAL A 100 -0.43 -17.51 23.95
N ASP A 101 -0.77 -17.58 25.25
CA ASP A 101 -1.52 -18.70 25.82
C ASP A 101 -3.03 -18.49 25.62
N LEU A 102 -3.62 -19.22 24.65
CA LEU A 102 -5.04 -19.12 24.34
C LEU A 102 -5.97 -19.60 25.47
N SER A 103 -5.47 -20.36 26.45
CA SER A 103 -6.29 -20.80 27.59
C SER A 103 -6.71 -19.64 28.50
N LEU A 104 -5.94 -18.54 28.48
CA LEU A 104 -6.24 -17.32 29.23
C LEU A 104 -7.29 -16.43 28.55
N TYR A 105 -7.68 -16.74 27.31
CA TYR A 105 -8.58 -15.92 26.51
C TYR A 105 -9.75 -16.77 25.99
N PRO A 106 -10.78 -17.03 26.82
CA PRO A 106 -11.96 -17.79 26.41
C PRO A 106 -12.68 -17.13 25.22
N ARG A 107 -13.16 -17.97 24.30
CA ARG A 107 -13.87 -17.56 23.07
C ARG A 107 -15.28 -18.19 23.03
N PRO A 108 -16.22 -17.72 23.88
CA PRO A 108 -17.52 -18.38 24.09
C PRO A 108 -18.38 -18.52 22.82
N ASP A 109 -18.17 -17.67 21.82
CA ASP A 109 -18.87 -17.71 20.52
C ASP A 109 -17.91 -17.89 19.32
N GLY A 110 -16.71 -18.41 19.56
CA GLY A 110 -15.64 -18.46 18.56
C GLY A 110 -15.05 -17.09 18.18
N CYS A 111 -15.59 -16.00 18.72
CA CYS A 111 -15.09 -14.64 18.52
C CYS A 111 -13.91 -14.33 19.43
N SER A 112 -12.94 -13.58 18.91
CA SER A 112 -11.78 -13.10 19.65
C SER A 112 -12.15 -11.88 20.51
N SER A 113 -11.57 -11.80 21.71
CA SER A 113 -11.74 -10.63 22.59
C SER A 113 -10.74 -9.52 22.25
N ARG A 114 -11.05 -8.28 22.65
CA ARG A 114 -10.14 -7.14 22.50
C ARG A 114 -8.81 -7.38 23.22
N ASP A 115 -8.85 -8.00 24.40
CA ASP A 115 -7.65 -8.28 25.19
C ASP A 115 -6.74 -9.30 24.49
N LEU A 116 -7.31 -10.30 23.81
CA LEU A 116 -6.55 -11.24 23.00
C LEU A 116 -5.89 -10.54 21.80
N VAL A 117 -6.65 -9.73 21.06
CA VAL A 117 -6.12 -8.96 19.91
C VAL A 117 -5.00 -8.01 20.35
N ARG A 118 -5.21 -7.30 21.47
CA ARG A 118 -4.18 -6.43 22.08
C ARG A 118 -2.94 -7.24 22.47
N LYS A 119 -3.12 -8.41 23.09
CA LYS A 119 -1.99 -9.29 23.44
C LYS A 119 -1.18 -9.70 22.21
N VAL A 120 -1.83 -10.06 21.11
CA VAL A 120 -1.12 -10.39 19.85
C VAL A 120 -0.39 -9.15 19.30
N SER A 121 -1.04 -7.98 19.29
CA SER A 121 -0.39 -6.71 18.92
C SER A 121 0.84 -6.40 19.77
N ASP A 122 0.76 -6.59 21.09
CA ASP A 122 1.89 -6.39 21.99
C ASP A 122 3.04 -7.38 21.74
N VAL A 123 2.75 -8.62 21.33
CA VAL A 123 3.79 -9.58 20.95
C VAL A 123 4.54 -9.09 19.71
N ILE A 124 3.84 -8.65 18.66
CA ILE A 124 4.47 -8.10 17.46
C ILE A 124 5.25 -6.84 17.81
N TRP A 125 4.62 -5.89 18.50
CA TRP A 125 5.22 -4.60 18.86
C TRP A 125 6.50 -4.74 19.68
N ASN A 126 6.44 -5.54 20.75
CA ASN A 126 7.61 -5.72 21.64
C ASN A 126 8.72 -6.52 20.98
N SER A 127 8.43 -7.21 19.87
CA SER A 127 9.44 -7.88 19.08
C SER A 127 10.15 -6.92 18.13
N LEU A 128 9.65 -5.71 17.87
CA LEU A 128 10.27 -4.72 16.98
C LEU A 128 11.49 -4.05 17.62
N SER A 129 12.40 -3.58 16.76
CA SER A 129 13.56 -2.79 17.17
C SER A 129 13.13 -1.47 17.77
N ARG A 130 13.78 -1.09 18.87
CA ARG A 130 13.47 0.16 19.59
C ARG A 130 13.68 1.43 18.76
N SER A 131 14.59 1.39 17.77
CA SER A 131 14.89 2.53 16.91
C SER A 131 15.28 2.06 15.52
N TYR A 132 14.54 2.53 14.52
CA TYR A 132 14.83 2.39 13.10
C TYR A 132 14.03 3.44 12.31
N PHE A 133 14.44 3.68 11.07
CA PHE A 133 13.70 4.54 10.15
C PHE A 133 12.42 3.83 9.72
N LYS A 134 11.27 4.33 10.17
CA LYS A 134 9.94 3.75 9.94
C LYS A 134 9.48 3.87 8.48
N ASP A 135 9.97 4.89 7.77
CA ASP A 135 9.66 5.15 6.35
C ASP A 135 10.66 4.47 5.40
N ARG A 136 11.46 3.52 5.91
CA ARG A 136 12.43 2.79 5.08
C ARG A 136 11.67 1.84 4.16
N ALA A 137 12.08 1.73 2.90
CA ALA A 137 11.56 0.72 1.99
C ALA A 137 11.92 -0.72 2.44
N HIS A 138 11.15 -1.71 1.96
CA HIS A 138 11.40 -3.15 2.13
C HIS A 138 11.30 -3.69 3.57
N ILE A 139 10.53 -3.02 4.42
CA ILE A 139 10.23 -3.47 5.79
C ILE A 139 8.73 -3.71 6.03
N GLN A 140 7.98 -4.06 5.00
CA GLN A 140 6.54 -4.31 5.04
C GLN A 140 6.18 -5.78 5.27
N SER A 141 7.10 -6.71 4.98
CA SER A 141 6.83 -8.16 4.98
C SER A 141 7.24 -8.88 6.27
N LEU A 142 6.63 -10.05 6.51
CA LEU A 142 7.03 -10.93 7.62
C LEU A 142 8.45 -11.47 7.49
N PHE A 143 9.00 -11.47 6.27
CA PHE A 143 10.43 -11.76 6.06
C PHE A 143 11.29 -10.73 6.77
N SER A 144 10.98 -9.43 6.62
CA SER A 144 11.70 -8.35 7.31
C SER A 144 11.56 -8.44 8.83
N PHE A 145 10.35 -8.77 9.30
CA PHE A 145 10.10 -9.02 10.72
C PHE A 145 10.99 -10.13 11.29
N ILE A 146 11.09 -11.29 10.63
CA ILE A 146 11.82 -12.46 11.15
C ILE A 146 13.33 -12.39 10.92
N THR A 147 13.77 -11.88 9.77
CA THR A 147 15.19 -11.84 9.40
C THR A 147 15.93 -10.62 9.94
N GLY A 148 15.19 -9.61 10.41
CA GLY A 148 15.75 -8.46 11.10
C GLY A 148 16.40 -8.80 12.44
N GLU A 149 16.05 -9.91 13.11
CA GLU A 149 16.75 -10.35 14.33
C GLU A 149 18.24 -10.64 14.04
N GLU A 150 19.14 -10.09 14.87
CA GLU A 150 20.61 -10.15 14.72
C GLU A 150 21.14 -11.48 14.15
N GLY A 151 22.01 -11.38 13.16
CA GLY A 151 22.92 -12.47 12.77
C GLY A 151 22.38 -13.53 11.81
N SER A 152 21.12 -13.45 11.35
CA SER A 152 20.58 -14.51 10.49
C SER A 152 21.17 -14.54 9.07
N TRP A 153 21.79 -13.44 8.58
CA TRP A 153 22.33 -13.33 7.21
C TRP A 153 23.58 -12.43 7.07
N GLY A 154 24.40 -12.28 8.11
CA GLY A 154 25.69 -11.57 8.01
C GLY A 154 25.63 -10.06 7.72
N VAL A 155 24.44 -9.46 7.71
CA VAL A 155 24.26 -8.01 7.57
C VAL A 155 24.42 -7.36 8.95
N ALA A 156 25.50 -6.60 9.14
CA ALA A 156 25.74 -5.84 10.37
C ALA A 156 24.65 -4.75 10.55
N GLY A 157 24.02 -4.69 11.73
CA GLY A 157 23.01 -3.67 12.09
C GLY A 157 21.54 -4.11 12.00
N GLY A 158 21.26 -5.41 12.12
CA GLY A 158 19.92 -5.98 12.03
C GLY A 158 19.18 -5.98 13.36
N GLY A 159 18.10 -5.22 13.43
CA GLY A 159 17.01 -5.50 14.35
C GLY A 159 15.72 -5.70 13.54
N THR A 160 14.74 -6.37 14.14
CA THR A 160 13.38 -6.59 13.62
C THR A 160 12.70 -5.28 13.23
N LYS A 161 12.26 -5.18 11.98
CA LYS A 161 11.70 -3.94 11.43
C LYS A 161 10.39 -4.23 10.73
N LEU A 162 9.39 -3.39 11.00
CA LEU A 162 8.17 -3.31 10.21
C LEU A 162 7.79 -1.84 9.97
N ASP A 163 7.21 -1.49 8.82
CA ASP A 163 6.51 -0.22 8.65
C ASP A 163 5.12 -0.25 9.33
N SER A 164 4.39 0.86 9.30
CA SER A 164 3.12 1.00 10.04
C SER A 164 2.10 -0.07 9.62
N SER A 165 1.80 -0.18 8.32
CA SER A 165 0.81 -1.12 7.80
C SER A 165 1.31 -2.58 7.86
N GLY A 166 2.63 -2.80 7.74
CA GLY A 166 3.27 -4.10 7.95
C GLY A 166 3.07 -4.64 9.38
N VAL A 167 3.05 -3.79 10.40
CA VAL A 167 2.70 -4.21 11.78
C VAL A 167 1.24 -4.69 11.85
N ALA A 168 0.29 -3.95 11.28
CA ALA A 168 -1.11 -4.36 11.27
C ALA A 168 -1.29 -5.70 10.54
N PHE A 169 -0.65 -5.86 9.39
CA PHE A 169 -0.64 -7.11 8.63
C PHE A 169 -0.01 -8.26 9.43
N ALA A 170 1.10 -8.03 10.13
CA ALA A 170 1.76 -9.04 10.96
C ALA A 170 0.88 -9.51 12.12
N VAL A 171 0.08 -8.61 12.71
CA VAL A 171 -0.91 -8.97 13.74
C VAL A 171 -1.99 -9.88 13.15
N VAL A 172 -2.50 -9.60 11.95
CA VAL A 172 -3.49 -10.46 11.28
C VAL A 172 -2.90 -11.84 10.96
N GLY A 173 -1.67 -11.89 10.43
CA GLY A 173 -0.96 -13.16 10.20
C GLY A 173 -0.73 -13.96 11.49
N ALA A 174 -0.37 -13.31 12.59
CA ALA A 174 -0.23 -13.94 13.90
C ALA A 174 -1.57 -14.49 14.44
N CYS A 175 -2.65 -13.72 14.28
CA CYS A 175 -4.01 -14.16 14.62
C CYS A 175 -4.42 -15.39 13.78
N GLN A 176 -4.11 -15.44 12.48
CA GLN A 176 -4.36 -16.60 11.64
C GLN A 176 -3.61 -17.85 12.15
N VAL A 177 -2.34 -17.70 12.55
CA VAL A 177 -1.51 -18.78 13.12
C VAL A 177 -2.08 -19.37 14.41
N LEU A 178 -2.76 -18.54 15.21
CA LEU A 178 -3.44 -18.89 16.45
C LEU A 178 -4.85 -19.45 16.22
N GLY A 179 -5.34 -19.51 14.97
CA GLY A 179 -6.69 -19.97 14.66
C GLY A 179 -7.78 -18.98 15.09
N LEU A 180 -7.54 -17.69 14.86
CA LEU A 180 -8.46 -16.58 15.11
C LEU A 180 -9.05 -16.08 13.77
N PRO A 181 -9.98 -16.82 13.15
CA PRO A 181 -10.46 -16.52 11.81
C PRO A 181 -11.30 -15.23 11.74
N ASP A 182 -11.79 -14.72 12.87
CA ASP A 182 -12.61 -13.52 12.93
C ASP A 182 -11.80 -12.21 12.89
N VAL A 183 -10.47 -12.28 13.05
CA VAL A 183 -9.60 -11.10 13.03
C VAL A 183 -9.15 -10.82 11.60
N HIS A 184 -9.44 -9.62 11.12
CA HIS A 184 -9.17 -9.19 9.75
C HIS A 184 -8.51 -7.82 9.69
N LEU A 185 -7.78 -7.59 8.61
CA LEU A 185 -7.19 -6.29 8.33
C LEU A 185 -8.29 -5.26 7.99
N ALA A 186 -8.13 -4.05 8.47
CA ALA A 186 -8.92 -2.90 8.07
C ALA A 186 -8.00 -1.81 7.54
N LEU A 187 -8.35 -1.22 6.40
CA LEU A 187 -7.52 -0.27 5.66
C LEU A 187 -8.32 0.98 5.32
N SER A 188 -7.76 2.14 5.65
CA SER A 188 -8.07 3.37 4.94
C SER A 188 -7.05 3.60 3.82
N GLU A 189 -7.01 4.81 3.27
CA GLU A 189 -6.06 5.19 2.24
C GLU A 189 -4.64 5.44 2.81
N ASP A 190 -4.51 5.68 4.12
CA ASP A 190 -3.21 6.02 4.76
C ASP A 190 -3.01 5.38 6.16
N HIS A 191 -3.91 4.50 6.60
CA HIS A 191 -3.78 3.82 7.89
C HIS A 191 -4.33 2.40 7.88
N ALA A 192 -3.81 1.59 8.80
CA ALA A 192 -4.17 0.18 8.93
C ALA A 192 -4.41 -0.20 10.40
N TRP A 193 -5.48 -0.94 10.65
CA TRP A 193 -5.82 -1.50 11.96
C TRP A 193 -6.49 -2.87 11.79
N VAL A 194 -7.10 -3.42 12.85
CA VAL A 194 -7.82 -4.69 12.75
C VAL A 194 -9.30 -4.57 13.08
N ALA A 195 -10.13 -5.29 12.34
CA ALA A 195 -11.53 -5.54 12.64
C ALA A 195 -11.69 -6.98 13.16
N PHE A 196 -12.55 -7.19 14.17
CA PHE A 196 -12.74 -8.50 14.79
C PHE A 196 -14.11 -8.66 15.47
N GLY A 197 -14.37 -9.84 16.02
CA GLY A 197 -15.65 -10.19 16.65
C GLY A 197 -16.76 -10.48 15.63
N ALA A 198 -17.98 -10.63 16.12
CA ALA A 198 -19.14 -10.98 15.28
C ALA A 198 -19.30 -10.01 14.10
N GLY A 199 -19.14 -10.51 12.88
CA GLY A 199 -19.24 -9.72 11.65
C GLY A 199 -18.20 -8.60 11.51
N GLY A 200 -17.09 -8.64 12.27
CA GLY A 200 -16.08 -7.57 12.25
C GLY A 200 -16.57 -6.25 12.88
N ALA A 201 -17.54 -6.31 13.79
CA ALA A 201 -18.14 -5.14 14.40
C ALA A 201 -17.20 -4.38 15.36
N GLN A 202 -16.18 -5.03 15.89
CA GLN A 202 -15.18 -4.39 16.75
C GLN A 202 -13.95 -4.00 15.94
N THR A 203 -13.30 -2.92 16.36
CA THR A 203 -12.04 -2.44 15.79
C THR A 203 -11.01 -2.23 16.88
N ALA A 204 -9.74 -2.48 16.60
CA ALA A 204 -8.64 -2.11 17.49
C ALA A 204 -7.48 -1.55 16.68
N GLU A 205 -6.97 -0.41 17.11
CA GLU A 205 -5.66 0.08 16.71
C GLU A 205 -4.58 -0.94 17.12
N VAL A 206 -3.64 -1.21 16.24
CA VAL A 206 -2.56 -2.20 16.49
C VAL A 206 -1.18 -1.70 16.08
N THR A 207 -1.11 -0.53 15.46
CA THR A 207 0.10 0.12 14.96
C THR A 207 0.07 1.62 15.25
N TRP A 208 1.13 2.34 14.87
CA TRP A 208 1.18 3.81 14.94
C TRP A 208 0.70 4.43 13.62
N HIS A 209 0.30 5.70 13.67
CA HIS A 209 0.12 6.54 12.49
C HIS A 209 0.96 7.82 12.62
N GLY A 210 1.51 8.28 11.50
CA GLY A 210 2.31 9.50 11.43
C GLY A 210 3.54 9.52 12.34
N LYS A 211 3.96 10.73 12.71
CA LYS A 211 5.16 11.01 13.54
C LYS A 211 4.81 11.37 15.00
N GLY A 212 3.54 11.25 15.38
CA GLY A 212 3.06 11.53 16.74
C GLY A 212 3.52 10.48 17.76
N ASN A 213 3.57 10.87 19.03
CA ASN A 213 3.96 10.00 20.15
C ASN A 213 2.77 9.36 20.88
N GLU A 214 1.54 9.51 20.36
CA GLU A 214 0.34 8.93 20.99
C GLU A 214 0.19 7.45 20.62
N ASP A 215 0.41 6.56 21.58
CA ASP A 215 0.11 5.14 21.41
C ASP A 215 -1.40 4.91 21.58
N ARG A 216 -2.10 4.77 20.45
CA ARG A 216 -3.54 4.46 20.43
C ARG A 216 -3.84 2.95 20.41
N ARG A 217 -2.82 2.08 20.47
CA ARG A 217 -3.04 0.62 20.33
C ARG A 217 -4.02 0.07 21.38
N GLY A 218 -4.89 -0.81 20.90
CA GLY A 218 -6.01 -1.39 21.64
C GLY A 218 -7.28 -0.53 21.65
N GLN A 219 -7.21 0.74 21.25
CA GLN A 219 -8.37 1.64 21.24
C GLN A 219 -9.28 1.39 20.01
N PRO A 220 -10.59 1.70 20.13
CA PRO A 220 -11.51 1.77 19.00
C PRO A 220 -11.19 2.92 18.03
N VAL A 221 -11.59 2.80 16.75
CA VAL A 221 -11.40 3.85 15.73
C VAL A 221 -12.58 4.83 15.64
N GLN A 222 -13.61 4.63 16.46
CA GLN A 222 -14.88 5.37 16.44
C GLN A 222 -14.70 6.88 16.65
N ALA A 223 -13.68 7.30 17.41
CA ALA A 223 -13.38 8.72 17.61
C ALA A 223 -13.03 9.41 16.28
N GLY A 224 -12.08 8.87 15.52
CA GLY A 224 -11.69 9.43 14.23
C GLY A 224 -12.81 9.32 13.16
N VAL A 225 -13.62 8.27 13.22
CA VAL A 225 -14.84 8.17 12.39
C VAL A 225 -15.84 9.28 12.71
N ALA A 226 -16.06 9.59 13.99
CA ALA A 226 -16.97 10.63 14.44
C ALA A 226 -16.48 12.05 14.11
N GLU A 227 -15.16 12.25 14.12
CA GLU A 227 -14.50 13.49 13.70
C GLU A 227 -14.58 13.73 12.19
N ARG A 228 -14.97 12.72 11.42
CA ARG A 228 -15.06 12.77 9.95
C ARG A 228 -13.72 13.08 9.29
N SER A 229 -12.63 12.56 9.85
CA SER A 229 -11.31 12.68 9.23
C SER A 229 -11.19 11.77 8.01
N TRP A 230 -10.32 12.15 7.07
CA TRP A 230 -10.03 11.32 5.90
C TRP A 230 -9.35 10.02 6.31
N LEU A 231 -8.49 10.06 7.34
CA LEU A 231 -7.77 8.90 7.88
C LEU A 231 -8.65 7.68 8.18
N TYR A 232 -9.91 7.89 8.63
CA TYR A 232 -10.84 6.80 8.92
C TYR A 232 -12.02 6.72 7.95
N LEU A 233 -11.99 7.49 6.86
CA LEU A 233 -12.96 7.48 5.75
C LEU A 233 -14.43 7.55 6.20
N LYS A 234 -14.71 8.24 7.32
CA LYS A 234 -16.04 8.31 7.96
C LYS A 234 -16.69 6.93 8.17
N GLY A 235 -15.87 5.91 8.40
CA GLY A 235 -16.34 4.53 8.59
C GLY A 235 -16.50 3.71 7.31
N SER A 236 -16.23 4.31 6.13
CA SER A 236 -16.29 3.67 4.81
C SER A 236 -14.96 3.03 4.40
N TYR A 237 -14.13 2.67 5.37
CA TYR A 237 -12.85 1.99 5.16
C TYR A 237 -13.05 0.54 4.70
N LEU A 238 -12.01 -0.04 4.10
CA LEU A 238 -12.02 -1.43 3.67
C LEU A 238 -11.93 -2.36 4.89
N ARG A 239 -12.90 -3.28 5.01
CA ARG A 239 -12.79 -4.44 5.91
C ARG A 239 -12.40 -5.63 5.05
N CYS A 240 -11.15 -6.07 5.19
CA CYS A 240 -10.60 -7.08 4.31
C CYS A 240 -11.18 -8.46 4.61
N THR A 241 -11.35 -9.26 3.56
CA THR A 241 -11.38 -10.72 3.65
C THR A 241 -9.94 -11.25 3.56
N ARG A 242 -9.74 -12.56 3.75
CA ARG A 242 -8.41 -13.19 3.54
C ARG A 242 -7.87 -12.93 2.13
N HIS A 243 -8.72 -12.98 1.11
CA HIS A 243 -8.32 -12.69 -0.28
C HIS A 243 -7.90 -11.23 -0.46
N MET A 244 -8.58 -10.29 0.21
CA MET A 244 -8.19 -8.88 0.20
C MET A 244 -6.88 -8.64 0.98
N GLU A 245 -6.60 -9.42 2.03
CA GLU A 245 -5.31 -9.37 2.73
C GLU A 245 -4.16 -9.91 1.86
N VAL A 246 -4.44 -10.89 1.00
CA VAL A 246 -3.49 -11.31 -0.05
C VAL A 246 -3.31 -10.19 -1.10
N ALA A 247 -4.38 -9.52 -1.51
CA ALA A 247 -4.28 -8.36 -2.40
C ALA A 247 -3.44 -7.23 -1.78
N PHE A 248 -3.63 -6.95 -0.49
CA PHE A 248 -2.83 -5.98 0.25
C PHE A 248 -1.34 -6.30 0.19
N MET A 249 -0.92 -7.54 0.50
CA MET A 249 0.51 -7.87 0.47
C MET A 249 1.11 -7.84 -0.94
N VAL A 250 0.30 -8.06 -1.98
CA VAL A 250 0.72 -7.91 -3.40
C VAL A 250 0.88 -6.42 -3.74
N CYS A 251 -0.05 -5.55 -3.34
CA CYS A 251 0.09 -4.10 -3.48
C CYS A 251 1.30 -3.57 -2.70
N ALA A 252 1.62 -4.18 -1.57
CA ALA A 252 2.74 -3.81 -0.72
C ALA A 252 4.11 -4.26 -1.27
N ILE A 253 4.17 -5.05 -2.35
CA ILE A 253 5.45 -5.33 -3.04
C ILE A 253 6.06 -4.00 -3.45
N ASN A 254 7.32 -3.78 -3.07
CA ASN A 254 8.04 -2.56 -3.42
C ASN A 254 9.14 -2.89 -4.46
N PRO A 255 8.93 -2.56 -5.74
CA PRO A 255 9.90 -2.85 -6.78
C PRO A 255 11.16 -1.96 -6.74
N SER A 256 11.13 -0.83 -6.03
CA SER A 256 12.18 0.17 -6.09
C SER A 256 13.49 -0.33 -5.47
N ILE A 257 14.58 -0.23 -6.22
CA ILE A 257 15.94 -0.54 -5.77
C ILE A 257 16.57 0.72 -5.15
N ASP A 258 16.34 1.86 -5.79
CA ASP A 258 16.75 3.19 -5.37
C ASP A 258 15.74 4.23 -5.89
N GLY A 259 15.99 5.53 -5.66
CA GLY A 259 15.07 6.60 -6.04
C GLY A 259 14.83 6.76 -7.55
N HIS A 260 15.53 6.01 -8.41
CA HIS A 260 15.45 6.14 -9.87
C HIS A 260 15.33 4.80 -10.61
N THR A 261 15.38 3.67 -9.90
CA THR A 261 15.49 2.35 -10.51
C THR A 261 14.56 1.35 -9.84
N ASP A 262 13.77 0.63 -10.64
CA ASP A 262 12.90 -0.45 -10.19
C ASP A 262 13.38 -1.84 -10.69
N SER A 263 13.08 -2.88 -9.93
CA SER A 263 13.22 -4.28 -10.36
C SER A 263 12.06 -4.65 -11.29
N LEU A 264 12.40 -4.98 -12.54
CA LEU A 264 11.45 -5.45 -13.54
C LEU A 264 10.79 -6.77 -13.11
N GLU A 265 11.51 -7.65 -12.44
CA GLU A 265 11.00 -8.92 -11.95
C GLU A 265 9.95 -8.73 -10.85
N LEU A 266 10.13 -7.75 -9.96
CA LEU A 266 9.14 -7.41 -8.93
C LEU A 266 7.92 -6.69 -9.51
N LEU A 267 8.12 -5.80 -10.48
CA LEU A 267 7.01 -5.21 -11.25
C LEU A 267 6.16 -6.29 -11.94
N GLN A 268 6.81 -7.22 -12.63
CA GLN A 268 6.14 -8.36 -13.27
C GLN A 268 5.42 -9.24 -12.25
N LEU A 269 6.06 -9.56 -11.12
CA LEU A 269 5.46 -10.37 -10.06
C LEU A 269 4.22 -9.69 -9.47
N GLN A 270 4.31 -8.39 -9.17
CA GLN A 270 3.18 -7.62 -8.66
C GLN A 270 2.03 -7.58 -9.67
N GLN A 271 2.32 -7.39 -10.95
CA GLN A 271 1.32 -7.38 -12.01
C GLN A 271 0.64 -8.75 -12.19
N ASP A 272 1.42 -9.84 -12.23
CA ASP A 272 0.90 -11.19 -12.45
C ASP A 272 0.11 -11.73 -11.26
N CYS A 273 0.55 -11.43 -10.03
CA CYS A 273 -0.22 -11.75 -8.82
C CYS A 273 -1.45 -10.85 -8.68
N GLY A 274 -1.36 -9.59 -9.10
CA GLY A 274 -2.42 -8.60 -8.96
C GLY A 274 -3.59 -8.79 -9.91
N GLY A 275 -3.32 -9.17 -11.16
CA GLY A 275 -4.33 -9.35 -12.21
C GLY A 275 -5.51 -10.24 -11.79
N PRO A 276 -5.29 -11.48 -11.32
CA PRO A 276 -6.35 -12.37 -10.84
C PRO A 276 -7.13 -11.86 -9.63
N LEU A 277 -6.55 -10.93 -8.86
CA LEU A 277 -7.16 -10.31 -7.68
C LEU A 277 -7.93 -9.02 -8.01
N GLY A 278 -7.95 -8.62 -9.29
CA GLY A 278 -8.50 -7.32 -9.70
C GLY A 278 -7.64 -6.13 -9.25
N VAL A 279 -6.40 -6.37 -8.83
CA VAL A 279 -5.42 -5.33 -8.52
C VAL A 279 -4.75 -4.91 -9.83
N THR A 280 -5.08 -3.71 -10.32
CA THR A 280 -4.44 -3.15 -11.51
C THR A 280 -3.10 -2.51 -11.11
N SER A 281 -2.03 -2.87 -11.82
CA SER A 281 -0.74 -2.18 -11.71
C SER A 281 -0.94 -0.68 -11.97
N PRO A 282 -0.20 0.22 -11.28
CA PRO A 282 -0.25 1.67 -11.54
C PRO A 282 0.20 2.06 -12.96
N THR A 283 0.68 1.13 -13.78
CA THR A 283 0.82 1.33 -15.23
C THR A 283 -0.51 1.63 -15.93
N GLN A 284 -1.65 1.27 -15.31
CA GLN A 284 -2.96 1.84 -15.56
C GLN A 284 -3.22 2.88 -14.47
N GLY A 285 -2.71 4.09 -14.69
CA GLY A 285 -2.60 5.12 -13.65
C GLY A 285 -3.84 5.28 -12.79
N TRP A 286 -3.66 5.16 -11.48
CA TRP A 286 -4.45 5.95 -10.53
C TRP A 286 -4.03 7.40 -10.72
N VAL A 287 -4.63 8.00 -11.73
CA VAL A 287 -4.40 9.38 -12.07
C VAL A 287 -5.26 10.19 -11.10
N LEU A 288 -4.66 10.68 -10.02
CA LEU A 288 -5.07 11.95 -9.39
C LEU A 288 -4.87 13.16 -10.33
N GLY A 289 -4.44 12.92 -11.57
CA GLY A 289 -4.71 13.86 -12.66
C GLY A 289 -6.22 13.94 -12.88
N VAL A 290 -6.83 14.92 -12.22
CA VAL A 290 -8.01 15.57 -12.76
C VAL A 290 -7.78 15.71 -14.28
N PRO A 291 -8.64 15.16 -15.15
CA PRO A 291 -8.57 15.45 -16.57
C PRO A 291 -8.95 16.93 -16.71
N LEU A 292 -7.97 17.81 -16.53
CA LEU A 292 -8.16 19.25 -16.66
C LEU A 292 -8.20 19.64 -18.13
N LEU A 293 -7.80 18.75 -19.06
CA LEU A 293 -7.72 19.01 -20.49
C LEU A 293 -8.32 17.86 -21.31
N PRO A 294 -9.20 18.13 -22.29
CA PRO A 294 -9.65 17.12 -23.25
C PRO A 294 -8.54 16.87 -24.29
N GLY A 295 -7.79 15.76 -24.18
CA GLY A 295 -6.62 15.61 -25.06
C GLY A 295 -5.84 14.28 -25.13
N LYS A 296 -6.45 13.10 -24.97
CA LYS A 296 -6.08 11.86 -25.71
C LYS A 296 -7.03 10.71 -25.34
N PRO A 297 -7.73 10.07 -26.30
CA PRO A 297 -8.45 8.84 -26.01
C PRO A 297 -7.47 7.66 -26.00
N PRO A 298 -7.47 6.79 -24.98
CA PRO A 298 -7.32 5.37 -25.22
C PRO A 298 -8.73 4.83 -25.51
N GLN A 299 -9.00 4.44 -26.76
CA GLN A 299 -10.13 3.56 -27.04
C GLN A 299 -9.69 2.43 -27.98
N PRO A 300 -10.33 1.24 -27.92
CA PRO A 300 -11.61 0.96 -27.26
C PRO A 300 -11.62 -0.26 -26.31
N SER A 301 -12.29 -0.13 -25.17
CA SER A 301 -13.29 -1.12 -24.77
C SER A 301 -14.38 -0.41 -23.97
N GLY A 302 -15.63 -0.67 -24.32
CA GLY A 302 -16.78 0.16 -23.96
C GLY A 302 -17.11 0.14 -22.48
N ALA A 303 -16.84 1.25 -21.81
CA ALA A 303 -17.66 1.79 -20.72
C ALA A 303 -17.29 3.26 -20.60
N ALA A 304 -18.25 4.17 -20.78
CA ALA A 304 -18.02 5.60 -20.58
C ALA A 304 -17.65 5.85 -19.11
N HIS A 305 -16.36 5.99 -18.81
CA HIS A 305 -15.90 6.53 -17.53
C HIS A 305 -15.72 8.03 -17.72
N GLN A 306 -16.77 8.78 -17.37
CA GLN A 306 -16.63 10.19 -17.04
C GLN A 306 -15.61 10.29 -15.90
N ALA A 307 -14.68 11.24 -16.00
CA ALA A 307 -13.76 11.56 -14.92
C ALA A 307 -14.56 11.71 -13.61
N PRO A 308 -14.20 11.01 -12.52
CA PRO A 308 -14.88 11.25 -11.27
C PRO A 308 -14.63 12.72 -10.88
N PRO A 309 -15.64 13.43 -10.35
CA PRO A 309 -15.40 14.66 -9.62
C PRO A 309 -14.35 14.38 -8.54
N CYS A 310 -13.59 15.40 -8.13
CA CYS A 310 -12.74 15.39 -6.93
C CYS A 310 -13.33 14.44 -5.87
N PRO A 311 -12.56 13.52 -5.26
CA PRO A 311 -13.10 12.60 -4.26
C PRO A 311 -13.92 13.40 -3.24
N PRO A 312 -14.94 12.82 -2.58
CA PRO A 312 -15.95 13.53 -1.78
C PRO A 312 -15.41 14.17 -0.47
N LEU A 313 -14.31 14.92 -0.55
CA LEU A 313 -13.72 15.85 0.40
C LEU A 313 -14.67 16.91 0.95
N PRO A 314 -15.68 17.43 0.20
CA PRO A 314 -16.62 18.42 0.75
C PRO A 314 -17.43 17.92 1.95
N SER A 315 -17.21 16.68 2.38
CA SER A 315 -17.92 16.04 3.48
C SER A 315 -17.00 15.56 4.62
N TYR A 316 -15.69 15.81 4.54
CA TYR A 316 -14.68 15.49 5.55
C TYR A 316 -14.27 16.75 6.32
N ASN A 317 -13.72 16.57 7.51
CA ASN A 317 -13.04 17.62 8.26
C ASN A 317 -11.53 17.33 8.20
N TYR A 318 -10.71 18.33 7.87
CA TYR A 318 -9.26 18.24 7.91
C TYR A 318 -8.78 18.12 9.36
N CYS A 319 -8.25 16.95 9.71
CA CYS A 319 -7.62 16.69 10.99
C CYS A 319 -6.09 16.67 10.86
N ARG A 320 -5.39 16.83 11.99
CA ARG A 320 -3.91 16.85 12.03
C ARG A 320 -3.24 15.62 11.40
N GLU A 321 -3.91 14.47 11.44
CA GLU A 321 -3.39 13.20 10.91
C GLU A 321 -3.67 13.02 9.41
N ASP A 322 -4.42 13.94 8.77
CA ASP A 322 -4.69 13.92 7.33
C ASP A 322 -3.57 14.64 6.54
N GLU A 323 -2.33 14.65 7.06
CA GLU A 323 -1.20 15.41 6.49
C GLU A 323 -0.83 14.93 5.08
N GLU A 324 -0.92 13.63 4.81
CA GLU A 324 -0.56 13.05 3.51
C GLU A 324 -1.50 13.51 2.40
N ILE A 325 -2.83 13.43 2.62
CA ILE A 325 -3.79 13.93 1.63
C ILE A 325 -3.73 15.46 1.47
N TYR A 326 -3.38 16.19 2.54
CA TYR A 326 -3.12 17.64 2.45
C TYR A 326 -1.94 17.93 1.52
N LYS A 327 -0.83 17.21 1.64
CA LYS A 327 0.35 17.39 0.77
C LYS A 327 0.02 17.11 -0.69
N GLU A 328 -0.75 16.06 -0.97
CA GLU A 328 -1.20 15.75 -2.33
C GLU A 328 -2.00 16.92 -2.94
N PHE A 329 -2.98 17.46 -2.21
CA PHE A 329 -3.73 18.63 -2.69
C PHE A 329 -2.87 19.88 -2.82
N PHE A 330 -1.93 20.07 -1.91
CA PHE A 330 -1.01 21.19 -1.95
C PHE A 330 -0.10 21.11 -3.18
N ASP A 331 0.47 19.95 -3.48
CA ASP A 331 1.37 19.74 -4.63
C ASP A 331 0.59 19.84 -5.95
N VAL A 332 -0.63 19.29 -6.01
CA VAL A 332 -1.50 19.45 -7.18
C VAL A 332 -1.81 20.93 -7.46
N ALA A 333 -2.18 21.70 -6.43
CA ALA A 333 -2.58 23.09 -6.57
C ALA A 333 -1.41 24.05 -6.84
N ASN A 334 -0.22 23.77 -6.29
CA ASN A 334 0.89 24.71 -6.26
C ASN A 334 2.06 24.30 -7.19
N ASP A 335 2.07 23.07 -7.72
CA ASP A 335 3.10 22.63 -8.67
C ASP A 335 2.48 22.05 -9.95
N VAL A 336 1.64 21.01 -9.85
CA VAL A 336 1.12 20.29 -11.02
C VAL A 336 0.23 21.17 -11.90
N ILE A 337 -0.82 21.78 -11.33
CA ILE A 337 -1.75 22.65 -12.07
C ILE A 337 -1.00 23.85 -12.69
N PRO A 338 -0.17 24.62 -11.95
CA PRO A 338 0.59 25.72 -12.53
C PRO A 338 1.50 25.31 -13.70
N ASN A 339 2.16 24.14 -13.61
CA ASN A 339 3.02 23.65 -14.69
C ASN A 339 2.20 23.23 -15.93
N LEU A 340 1.09 22.51 -15.75
CA LEU A 340 0.19 22.13 -16.84
C LEU A 340 -0.38 23.35 -17.57
N LEU A 341 -0.82 24.37 -16.84
CA LEU A 341 -1.33 25.60 -17.45
C LEU A 341 -0.23 26.41 -18.15
N LYS A 342 1.02 26.34 -17.66
CA LYS A 342 2.18 26.97 -18.30
C LYS A 342 2.53 26.27 -19.61
N GLU A 343 2.47 24.93 -19.65
CA GLU A 343 2.66 24.14 -20.87
C GLU A 343 1.55 24.39 -21.89
N ALA A 344 0.29 24.38 -21.46
CA ALA A 344 -0.85 24.70 -22.32
C ALA A 344 -0.78 26.12 -22.91
N ALA A 345 -0.19 27.08 -22.20
CA ALA A 345 0.05 28.43 -22.71
C ALA A 345 1.17 28.50 -23.76
N ALA A 346 2.06 27.51 -23.79
CA ALA A 346 3.17 27.41 -24.74
C ALA A 346 2.80 26.60 -26.00
N GLU A 347 1.64 25.93 -26.01
CA GLU A 347 1.18 25.18 -27.19
C GLU A 347 0.92 26.12 -28.38
N PRO A 348 1.38 25.75 -29.59
CA PRO A 348 1.19 26.58 -30.77
C PRO A 348 -0.29 26.67 -31.16
N PRO A 349 -0.71 27.79 -31.79
CA PRO A 349 -2.11 28.02 -32.15
C PRO A 349 -2.64 26.92 -33.09
N PRO A 350 -3.97 26.65 -33.04
CA PRO A 350 -4.60 25.60 -33.83
C PRO A 350 -4.36 25.82 -35.33
N GLY A 351 -3.65 24.87 -35.97
CA GLY A 351 -3.26 24.96 -37.37
C GLY A 351 -1.94 24.28 -37.75
N ALA A 352 -1.13 23.85 -36.78
CA ALA A 352 0.04 22.99 -37.02
C ALA A 352 -0.37 21.50 -37.02
N GLU A 353 0.20 20.71 -37.94
CA GLU A 353 -0.11 19.28 -38.12
C GLU A 353 -0.03 18.49 -36.79
N GLY A 354 -1.17 17.95 -36.34
CA GLY A 354 -1.26 17.09 -35.14
C GLY A 354 -2.29 17.50 -34.08
N ALA A 355 -2.96 18.65 -34.21
CA ALA A 355 -3.94 19.12 -33.22
C ALA A 355 -5.24 18.26 -33.21
N SER A 356 -5.55 17.65 -32.06
CA SER A 356 -6.87 17.09 -31.78
C SER A 356 -7.92 18.20 -31.78
N GLY A 357 -9.06 18.00 -32.44
CA GLY A 357 -10.08 19.03 -32.73
C GLY A 357 -10.88 19.62 -31.56
N GLY A 358 -10.29 19.77 -30.38
CA GLY A 358 -10.83 20.54 -29.25
C GLY A 358 -10.29 21.96 -29.19
N LEU A 359 -10.96 22.85 -28.45
CA LEU A 359 -10.40 24.16 -28.09
C LEU A 359 -9.15 23.95 -27.22
N PRO A 360 -8.11 24.80 -27.35
CA PRO A 360 -7.02 24.81 -26.38
C PRO A 360 -7.58 24.96 -24.97
N ALA A 361 -7.02 24.23 -24.01
CA ALA A 361 -7.46 24.20 -22.62
C ALA A 361 -7.77 25.59 -22.01
N LEU A 362 -6.92 26.58 -22.29
CA LEU A 362 -7.05 27.93 -21.76
C LEU A 362 -8.14 28.78 -22.44
N GLN A 363 -8.71 28.27 -23.53
CA GLN A 363 -9.84 28.85 -24.26
C GLN A 363 -11.16 28.11 -23.97
N ASP A 364 -11.12 27.02 -23.22
CA ASP A 364 -12.30 26.23 -22.85
C ASP A 364 -12.83 26.68 -21.46
N PRO A 365 -14.04 27.26 -21.38
CA PRO A 365 -14.64 27.67 -20.11
C PRO A 365 -14.91 26.48 -19.16
N GLU A 366 -15.07 25.26 -19.66
CA GLU A 366 -15.24 24.07 -18.80
C GLU A 366 -13.95 23.77 -18.02
N CYS A 367 -12.78 23.94 -18.63
CA CYS A 367 -11.48 23.81 -17.96
C CYS A 367 -11.34 24.83 -16.82
N PHE A 368 -11.80 26.07 -17.05
CA PHE A 368 -11.85 27.10 -16.01
C PHE A 368 -12.85 26.75 -14.89
N ALA A 369 -14.04 26.25 -15.23
CA ALA A 369 -15.03 25.80 -14.25
C ALA A 369 -14.50 24.63 -13.39
N HIS A 370 -13.71 23.73 -13.97
CA HIS A 370 -13.06 22.64 -13.21
C HIS A 370 -12.02 23.17 -12.22
N LEU A 371 -11.22 24.17 -12.61
CA LEU A 371 -10.28 24.83 -11.70
C LEU A 371 -11.02 25.49 -10.52
N LEU A 372 -12.10 26.24 -10.79
CA LEU A 372 -12.89 26.85 -9.72
C LEU A 372 -13.52 25.81 -8.79
N ARG A 373 -14.06 24.73 -9.35
CA ARG A 373 -14.67 23.64 -8.58
C ARG A 373 -13.66 22.89 -7.71
N PHE A 374 -12.41 22.77 -8.18
CA PHE A 374 -11.32 22.20 -7.38
C PHE A 374 -11.06 23.05 -6.13
N TYR A 375 -10.91 24.37 -6.28
CA TYR A 375 -10.72 25.27 -5.14
C TYR A 375 -11.98 25.36 -4.24
N ASP A 376 -13.20 25.34 -4.81
CA ASP A 376 -14.45 25.28 -4.01
C ASP A 376 -14.46 24.04 -3.11
N GLY A 377 -14.01 22.89 -3.62
CA GLY A 377 -13.88 21.66 -2.84
C GLY A 377 -12.93 21.80 -1.65
N ILE A 378 -11.78 22.45 -1.85
CA ILE A 378 -10.78 22.70 -0.79
C ILE A 378 -11.32 23.69 0.25
N CYS A 379 -11.97 24.78 -0.20
CA CYS A 379 -12.62 25.73 0.71
C CYS A 379 -13.67 25.04 1.59
N ARG A 380 -14.51 24.19 1.00
CA ARG A 380 -15.51 23.41 1.76
C ARG A 380 -14.88 22.39 2.70
N TRP A 381 -13.73 21.83 2.35
CA TRP A 381 -13.01 20.93 3.25
C TRP A 381 -12.47 21.67 4.48
N GLU A 382 -12.13 22.95 4.36
CA GLU A 382 -11.73 23.78 5.50
C GLU A 382 -12.91 24.13 6.42
N GLU A 383 -14.13 24.26 5.89
CA GLU A 383 -15.31 24.61 6.67
C GLU A 383 -15.62 23.59 7.78
N GLY A 384 -15.56 24.04 9.04
CA GLY A 384 -15.82 23.18 10.20
C GLY A 384 -14.64 22.29 10.62
N SER A 385 -13.51 22.40 9.92
CA SER A 385 -12.28 21.68 10.27
C SER A 385 -11.62 22.28 11.52
N PRO A 386 -11.05 21.44 12.40
CA PRO A 386 -10.34 21.90 13.60
C PRO A 386 -9.05 22.65 13.27
N THR A 387 -8.46 22.40 12.10
CA THR A 387 -7.24 23.04 11.61
C THR A 387 -7.49 23.72 10.26
N PRO A 388 -6.93 24.93 10.04
CA PRO A 388 -7.05 25.60 8.75
C PRO A 388 -6.27 24.84 7.66
N VAL A 389 -6.76 24.92 6.43
CA VAL A 389 -6.19 24.30 5.23
C VAL A 389 -5.51 25.38 4.38
N LEU A 390 -6.22 26.47 4.07
CA LEU A 390 -5.76 27.50 3.16
C LEU A 390 -4.89 28.52 3.88
N HIS A 391 -3.79 28.90 3.23
CA HIS A 391 -2.88 29.95 3.70
C HIS A 391 -2.26 30.69 2.50
N VAL A 392 -1.41 31.68 2.76
CA VAL A 392 -0.85 32.57 1.72
C VAL A 392 -0.11 31.85 0.58
N GLY A 393 0.38 30.63 0.82
CA GLY A 393 1.02 29.80 -0.21
C GLY A 393 0.05 29.47 -1.36
N TRP A 394 -1.16 29.02 -1.01
CA TRP A 394 -2.24 28.69 -1.96
C TRP A 394 -2.67 29.91 -2.79
N ALA A 395 -2.76 31.08 -2.16
CA ALA A 395 -3.27 32.29 -2.81
C ALA A 395 -2.41 32.73 -4.00
N THR A 396 -1.08 32.56 -3.89
CA THR A 396 -0.13 32.96 -4.95
C THR A 396 -0.38 32.17 -6.22
N PHE A 397 -0.51 30.84 -6.11
CA PHE A 397 -0.70 29.95 -7.25
C PHE A 397 -2.14 29.97 -7.78
N LEU A 398 -3.13 30.23 -6.92
CA LEU A 398 -4.50 30.49 -7.37
C LEU A 398 -4.55 31.71 -8.31
N VAL A 399 -4.01 32.85 -7.88
CA VAL A 399 -4.00 34.08 -8.71
C VAL A 399 -3.24 33.86 -10.01
N GLN A 400 -2.09 33.18 -9.96
CA GLN A 400 -1.32 32.82 -11.15
C GLN A 400 -2.12 31.95 -12.11
N SER A 401 -2.82 30.93 -11.60
CA SER A 401 -3.61 29.99 -12.41
C SER A 401 -4.83 30.66 -13.03
N LEU A 402 -5.56 31.48 -12.27
CA LEU A 402 -6.67 32.28 -12.78
C LEU A 402 -6.22 33.25 -13.89
N GLY A 403 -5.02 33.84 -13.74
CA GLY A 403 -4.45 34.74 -14.74
C GLY A 403 -4.03 34.08 -16.06
N ARG A 404 -4.04 32.74 -16.15
CA ARG A 404 -3.78 32.01 -17.41
C ARG A 404 -4.99 31.99 -18.36
N PHE A 405 -6.20 32.21 -17.83
CA PHE A 405 -7.43 32.25 -18.62
C PHE A 405 -7.79 33.70 -18.95
N ASP A 406 -8.03 33.98 -20.24
CA ASP A 406 -8.45 35.31 -20.68
C ASP A 406 -9.80 35.71 -20.04
N GLY A 407 -10.02 37.00 -19.83
CA GLY A 407 -11.27 37.51 -19.25
C GLY A 407 -12.53 37.26 -20.08
N GLN A 408 -12.41 36.87 -21.34
CA GLN A 408 -13.56 36.42 -22.15
C GLN A 408 -13.93 34.96 -21.93
N VAL A 409 -12.97 34.14 -21.46
CA VAL A 409 -13.15 32.72 -21.17
C VAL A 409 -13.66 32.52 -19.74
N ARG A 410 -13.16 33.36 -18.81
CA ARG A 410 -13.61 33.43 -17.42
C ARG A 410 -14.97 34.08 -17.31
#